data_AF-A0A7X2I261-F1
#
_entry.id   AF-A0A7X2I261-F1
#
_cell.length_a   1.000
_cell.length_b   1.000
_cell.length_c   1.000
_cell.angle_alpha   90.00
_cell.angle_beta   90.00
_cell.angle_gamma   90.00
#
_symmetry.space_group_name_H-M   'P 1'
#
loop_
_entity.id
_entity.type
_entity.pdbx_description
1 polymer ?
#
loop_
_entity_poly.entity_id
_entity_poly.type
_entity_poly.pdbx_seq_one_letter_code
_entity_poly.pdbx_strand_id
1 'polypeptide(L)'
;MYSNRLLSGLPVPATASSMALPLADCPVRAGFPSPAEDFRGERLDIASLLIEHPHATYLLRVAGPSMREYGIDDGDLIVVDRAIQARHAHIVVAMVEGEFTVKLLHCAGGAVRLQAGNPAYPDITPQDNETLEIWGVVTSCIKRFAR
;
A
#
# COMPACT_ATOMS: atom_id res chain seq x y z
N MET A 1 -16.50 -33.11 13.58
CA MET A 1 -16.32 -31.99 14.53
C MET A 1 -14.81 -31.85 14.74
N TYR A 2 -14.07 -30.82 14.36
CA TYR A 2 -14.33 -29.49 13.84
C TYR A 2 -13.40 -29.25 12.64
N SER A 3 -13.94 -28.63 11.60
CA SER A 3 -13.22 -28.24 10.40
C SER A 3 -12.25 -27.11 10.73
N ASN A 4 -10.96 -27.33 10.51
CA ASN A 4 -9.92 -26.31 10.58
C ASN A 4 -10.01 -25.45 9.31
N ARG A 5 -10.96 -24.50 9.28
CA ARG A 5 -11.11 -23.52 8.19
C ARG A 5 -10.54 -22.16 8.63
N LEU A 6 -9.40 -21.85 8.02
CA LEU A 6 -8.96 -20.52 7.52
C LEU A 6 -8.88 -19.37 8.53
N LEU A 7 -7.68 -19.16 9.08
CA LEU A 7 -7.16 -17.84 9.47
C LEU A 7 -6.24 -17.28 8.37
N SER A 8 -6.57 -17.46 7.10
CA SER A 8 -5.79 -16.90 5.98
C SER A 8 -6.35 -15.54 5.60
N GLY A 9 -5.80 -14.46 6.16
CA GLY A 9 -6.19 -13.10 5.76
C GLY A 9 -5.90 -11.99 6.78
N LEU A 10 -5.43 -12.32 7.99
CA LEU A 10 -5.13 -11.29 8.98
C LEU A 10 -3.78 -10.60 8.66
N PRO A 11 -3.75 -9.26 8.65
CA PRO A 11 -2.51 -8.48 8.51
C PRO A 11 -1.51 -8.83 9.61
N VAL A 12 -0.26 -9.13 9.23
CA VAL A 12 0.84 -9.40 10.16
C VAL A 12 1.71 -8.13 10.27
N PRO A 13 2.02 -7.64 11.49
CA PRO A 13 2.84 -6.44 11.64
C PRO A 13 4.24 -6.66 11.07
N ALA A 14 4.81 -5.61 10.46
CA ALA A 14 6.15 -5.67 9.93
C ALA A 14 7.18 -5.66 11.07
N THR A 15 7.95 -6.73 11.23
CA THR A 15 9.17 -6.70 12.04
C THR A 15 10.34 -6.23 11.18
N ALA A 16 10.76 -4.98 11.35
CA ALA A 16 11.88 -4.40 10.59
C ALA A 16 13.23 -4.80 11.21
N SER A 17 14.15 -5.29 10.38
CA SER A 17 15.59 -5.38 10.71
C SER A 17 16.31 -4.42 9.78
N SER A 18 17.14 -3.53 10.33
CA SER A 18 17.82 -2.51 9.53
C SER A 18 18.87 -3.16 8.63
N MET A 19 18.81 -2.86 7.33
CA MET A 19 19.82 -3.29 6.37
C MET A 19 20.14 -2.11 5.44
N ALA A 20 21.24 -1.42 5.75
CA ALA A 20 21.71 -0.30 4.97
C ALA A 20 22.40 -0.77 3.68
N LEU A 21 21.88 -0.35 2.53
CA LEU A 21 22.44 -0.59 1.21
C LEU A 21 23.11 0.70 0.69
N PRO A 22 24.21 0.62 -0.06
CA PRO A 22 24.76 1.79 -0.72
C PRO A 22 23.77 2.30 -1.77
N LEU A 23 23.43 3.58 -1.70
CA LEU A 23 22.64 4.29 -2.69
C LEU A 23 23.60 5.20 -3.47
N ALA A 24 23.53 5.16 -4.80
CA ALA A 24 24.27 6.10 -5.62
C ALA A 24 23.53 7.44 -5.68
N ASP A 25 24.24 8.55 -5.54
CA ASP A 25 23.65 9.90 -5.54
C ASP A 25 23.23 10.38 -6.95
N CYS A 26 23.55 9.63 -8.01
CA CYS A 26 23.13 9.95 -9.37
C CYS A 26 21.81 9.24 -9.73
N PRO A 27 20.78 9.96 -10.23
CA PRO A 27 19.59 9.31 -10.73
C PRO A 27 19.94 8.48 -11.96
N VAL A 28 19.65 7.18 -11.90
CA VAL A 28 19.75 6.32 -13.09
C VAL A 28 18.66 6.75 -14.07
N ARG A 29 19.06 7.42 -15.15
CA ARG A 29 18.14 7.80 -16.21
C ARG A 29 17.65 6.54 -16.92
N ALA A 30 16.36 6.46 -17.19
CA ALA A 30 15.84 5.53 -18.19
C ALA A 30 16.30 6.03 -19.58
N GLY A 31 17.53 5.71 -19.98
CA GLY A 31 18.18 6.21 -21.19
C GLY A 31 19.70 6.03 -21.18
N PHE A 32 20.42 6.58 -22.17
CA PHE A 32 21.88 6.43 -22.28
C PHE A 32 22.60 7.26 -21.19
N PRO A 33 23.29 6.63 -20.23
CA PRO A 33 23.99 7.37 -19.18
C PRO A 33 25.33 7.92 -19.71
N SER A 34 25.69 9.13 -19.30
CA SER A 34 27.04 9.66 -19.55
C SER A 34 28.02 9.09 -18.50
N PRO A 35 29.22 8.62 -18.91
CA PRO A 35 30.06 7.74 -18.09
C PRO A 35 30.94 8.43 -17.02
N ALA A 36 30.74 9.72 -16.72
CA ALA A 36 31.66 10.48 -15.88
C ALA A 36 30.93 11.13 -14.69
N GLU A 37 30.76 10.38 -13.60
CA GLU A 37 30.41 10.94 -12.29
C GLU A 37 31.10 10.13 -11.19
N ASP A 38 31.88 10.82 -10.34
CA ASP A 38 32.56 10.26 -9.19
C ASP A 38 31.55 9.93 -8.07
N PHE A 39 31.49 8.65 -7.70
CA PHE A 39 30.52 8.12 -6.76
C PHE A 39 30.88 8.48 -5.31
N ARG A 40 30.14 9.43 -4.73
CA ARG A 40 29.88 9.46 -3.30
C ARG A 40 28.51 8.81 -3.11
N GLY A 41 28.41 7.85 -2.20
CA GLY A 41 27.16 7.11 -1.99
C GLY A 41 26.70 7.24 -0.55
N GLU A 42 25.48 7.72 -0.37
CA GLU A 42 24.78 7.63 0.91
C GLU A 42 24.39 6.19 1.21
N ARG A 43 24.22 5.83 2.49
CA ARG A 43 23.68 4.52 2.88
C ARG A 43 22.19 4.67 3.11
N LEU A 44 21.38 3.98 2.31
CA LEU A 44 19.93 3.95 2.43
C LEU A 44 19.49 2.66 3.12
N ASP A 45 18.73 2.78 4.20
CA ASP A 45 17.99 1.66 4.80
C ASP A 45 16.56 1.64 4.25
N ILE A 46 16.23 0.61 3.48
CA ILE A 46 14.92 0.46 2.84
C ILE A 46 13.80 0.38 3.89
N ALA A 47 14.07 -0.24 5.04
CA ALA A 47 13.07 -0.30 6.11
C ALA A 47 12.75 1.11 6.64
N SER A 48 13.78 1.89 6.94
CA SER A 48 13.64 3.28 7.40
C SER A 48 13.00 4.20 6.36
N LEU A 49 13.18 3.92 5.06
CA LEU A 49 12.52 4.66 3.97
C LEU A 49 11.01 4.40 3.92
N LEU A 50 10.57 3.16 4.19
CA LEU A 50 9.19 2.73 3.98
C LEU A 50 8.34 2.69 5.26
N ILE A 51 8.98 2.59 6.43
CA ILE A 51 8.34 2.30 7.71
C ILE A 51 8.61 3.46 8.68
N GLU A 52 7.63 4.36 8.80
CA GLU A 52 7.68 5.47 9.77
C GLU A 52 7.25 5.00 11.18
N HIS A 53 6.20 4.17 11.27
CA HIS A 53 5.66 3.66 12.54
C HIS A 53 5.77 2.12 12.62
N PRO A 54 6.91 1.54 13.02
CA PRO A 54 7.15 0.09 12.97
C PRO A 54 6.08 -0.78 13.65
N HIS A 55 5.48 -0.30 14.73
CA HIS A 55 4.44 -1.02 15.47
C HIS A 55 3.03 -0.91 14.85
N ALA A 56 2.85 -0.04 13.86
CA ALA A 56 1.58 0.22 13.17
C ALA A 56 1.67 0.01 11.65
N THR A 57 2.83 -0.44 11.14
CA THR A 57 3.04 -0.71 9.71
C THR A 57 2.87 -2.18 9.37
N TYR A 58 2.21 -2.44 8.25
CA TYR A 58 1.87 -3.77 7.75
C TYR A 58 2.17 -3.87 6.25
N LEU A 59 2.58 -5.05 5.81
CA LEU A 59 2.78 -5.35 4.39
C LEU A 59 1.66 -6.26 3.92
N LEU A 60 0.91 -5.83 2.90
CA LEU A 60 -0.18 -6.62 2.32
C LEU A 60 0.10 -6.91 0.85
N ARG A 61 -0.32 -8.08 0.38
CA ARG A 61 -0.34 -8.42 -1.04
C ARG A 61 -1.66 -7.95 -1.64
N VAL A 62 -1.59 -7.19 -2.72
CA VAL A 62 -2.77 -6.80 -3.48
C VAL A 62 -3.29 -7.99 -4.28
N ALA A 63 -4.62 -8.15 -4.28
CA ALA A 63 -5.33 -9.10 -5.11
C ALA A 63 -6.34 -8.33 -5.98
N GLY A 64 -6.20 -8.45 -7.29
CA GLY A 64 -7.05 -7.84 -8.30
C GLY A 64 -6.60 -6.46 -8.79
N PRO A 65 -7.00 -6.07 -10.01
CA PRO A 65 -6.53 -4.85 -10.68
C PRO A 65 -7.39 -3.60 -10.39
N SER A 66 -8.12 -3.56 -9.27
CA SER A 66 -9.10 -2.48 -9.01
C SER A 66 -8.49 -1.09 -8.79
N MET A 67 -7.16 -1.01 -8.64
CA MET A 67 -6.43 0.23 -8.33
C MET A 67 -5.35 0.58 -9.38
N ARG A 68 -5.49 0.03 -10.59
CA ARG A 68 -4.49 0.13 -11.67
C ARG A 68 -4.15 1.57 -12.10
N GLU A 69 -5.12 2.48 -12.10
CA GLU A 69 -4.89 3.90 -12.43
C GLU A 69 -4.02 4.62 -11.41
N TYR A 70 -3.92 4.08 -10.18
CA TYR A 70 -2.99 4.55 -9.15
C TYR A 70 -1.66 3.79 -9.17
N GLY A 71 -1.41 2.99 -10.21
CA GLY A 71 -0.19 2.19 -10.33
C GLY A 71 -0.12 1.04 -9.33
N ILE A 72 -1.26 0.58 -8.80
CA ILE A 72 -1.32 -0.60 -7.93
C ILE A 72 -1.95 -1.75 -8.74
N ASP A 73 -1.13 -2.75 -9.04
CA ASP A 73 -1.51 -3.91 -9.85
C ASP A 73 -1.69 -5.16 -8.98
N ASP A 74 -2.31 -6.18 -9.58
CA ASP A 74 -2.43 -7.50 -8.97
C ASP A 74 -1.05 -8.08 -8.62
N GLY A 75 -0.90 -8.59 -7.39
CA GLY A 75 0.34 -9.19 -6.90
C GLY A 75 1.35 -8.21 -6.29
N ASP A 76 1.10 -6.90 -6.36
CA ASP A 76 1.96 -5.90 -5.73
C ASP A 76 1.97 -6.03 -4.20
N LEU A 77 3.05 -5.55 -3.59
CA LEU A 77 3.14 -5.40 -2.14
C LEU A 77 2.87 -3.94 -1.77
N ILE A 78 1.90 -3.71 -0.90
CA ILE A 78 1.61 -2.38 -0.36
C ILE A 78 2.07 -2.28 1.10
N VAL A 79 2.55 -1.10 1.46
CA VAL A 79 2.88 -0.72 2.83
C VAL A 79 1.70 0.06 3.39
N VAL A 80 1.17 -0.40 4.52
CA VAL A 80 -0.02 0.16 5.17
C VAL A 80 0.32 0.61 6.57
N ASP A 81 0.01 1.86 6.89
CA ASP A 81 0.22 2.44 8.21
C ASP A 81 -1.11 2.74 8.89
N ARG A 82 -1.31 2.19 10.09
CA ARG A 82 -2.53 2.36 10.90
C ARG A 82 -2.44 3.57 11.84
N ALA A 83 -1.26 4.12 12.08
CA ALA A 83 -1.09 5.32 12.91
C ALA A 83 -1.48 6.60 12.15
N ILE A 84 -1.51 6.55 10.82
CA ILE A 84 -1.89 7.68 9.98
C ILE A 84 -3.42 7.82 9.93
N GLN A 85 -3.91 9.00 10.31
CA GLN A 85 -5.32 9.34 10.14
C GLN A 85 -5.66 9.50 8.66
N ALA A 86 -6.59 8.69 8.16
CA ALA A 86 -7.03 8.74 6.76
C ALA A 86 -7.74 10.05 6.41
N ARG A 87 -7.48 10.56 5.19
CA ARG A 87 -8.05 11.80 4.67
C ARG A 87 -8.55 11.60 3.25
N HIS A 88 -9.35 12.55 2.77
CA HIS A 88 -9.77 12.59 1.37
C HIS A 88 -8.57 12.44 0.42
N ALA A 89 -8.76 11.65 -0.63
CA ALA A 89 -7.77 11.27 -1.64
C ALA A 89 -6.59 10.42 -1.14
N HIS A 90 -6.60 9.92 0.10
CA HIS A 90 -5.66 8.88 0.51
C HIS A 90 -6.08 7.54 -0.11
N ILE A 91 -5.09 6.74 -0.51
CA ILE A 91 -5.31 5.31 -0.78
C ILE A 91 -5.36 4.62 0.58
N VAL A 92 -6.41 3.84 0.83
CA VAL A 92 -6.67 3.20 2.11
C VAL A 92 -6.93 1.72 1.93
N VAL A 93 -6.60 0.97 2.97
CA VAL A 93 -7.17 -0.35 3.19
C VAL A 93 -8.41 -0.15 4.06
N ALA A 94 -9.55 -0.55 3.54
CA ALA A 94 -10.81 -0.54 4.26
C ALA A 94 -11.30 -1.97 4.47
N MET A 95 -12.02 -2.19 5.56
CA MET A 95 -12.75 -3.42 5.82
C MET A 95 -14.23 -3.13 5.61
N VAL A 96 -14.83 -3.82 4.63
CA VAL A 96 -16.25 -3.71 4.28
C VAL A 96 -16.87 -5.08 4.48
N GLU A 97 -17.86 -5.19 5.36
CA GLU A 97 -18.52 -6.48 5.68
C GLU A 97 -17.54 -7.61 6.04
N GLY A 98 -16.43 -7.26 6.71
CA GLY A 98 -15.39 -8.20 7.12
C GLY A 98 -14.36 -8.57 6.05
N GLU A 99 -14.46 -8.02 4.84
CA GLU A 99 -13.48 -8.22 3.76
C GLU A 99 -12.60 -6.98 3.55
N PHE A 100 -11.29 -7.20 3.39
CA PHE A 100 -10.35 -6.12 3.11
C PHE A 100 -10.37 -5.71 1.63
N THR A 101 -10.38 -4.41 1.38
CA THR A 101 -10.29 -3.84 0.04
C THR A 101 -9.35 -2.62 0.03
N VAL A 102 -8.67 -2.41 -1.10
CA VAL A 102 -7.83 -1.23 -1.33
C VAL A 102 -8.60 -0.28 -2.24
N LYS A 103 -8.81 0.96 -1.80
CA LYS A 103 -9.57 1.98 -2.54
C LYS A 103 -9.04 3.38 -2.27
N LEU A 104 -9.40 4.33 -3.12
CA LEU A 104 -9.19 5.75 -2.85
C LEU A 104 -10.32 6.24 -1.92
N LEU A 105 -9.96 6.77 -0.76
CA LEU A 105 -10.93 7.35 0.17
C LEU A 105 -11.41 8.70 -0.38
N HIS A 106 -12.71 8.83 -0.59
CA HIS A 106 -13.32 10.09 -1.01
C HIS A 106 -14.35 10.55 0.03
N CYS A 107 -13.98 11.59 0.77
CA CYS A 107 -14.85 12.26 1.73
C CYS A 107 -15.31 13.60 1.14
N ALA A 108 -16.60 13.78 0.87
CA ALA A 108 -17.15 15.06 0.39
C ALA A 108 -18.58 15.26 0.89
N GLY A 109 -18.91 16.46 1.37
CA GLY A 109 -20.28 16.79 1.80
C GLY A 109 -20.82 15.93 2.94
N GLY A 110 -19.95 15.37 3.79
CA GLY A 110 -20.34 14.45 4.86
C GLY A 110 -20.53 12.99 4.42
N ALA A 111 -20.47 12.70 3.11
CA ALA A 111 -20.52 11.34 2.59
C ALA A 111 -19.10 10.76 2.43
N VAL A 112 -18.96 9.49 2.77
CA VAL A 112 -17.75 8.70 2.55
C VAL A 112 -18.04 7.69 1.44
N ARG A 113 -17.17 7.65 0.44
CA ARG A 113 -17.16 6.58 -0.58
C ARG A 113 -15.74 6.06 -0.77
N LEU A 114 -15.63 4.80 -1.15
CA LEU A 114 -14.40 4.15 -1.54
C LEU A 114 -14.38 4.03 -3.07
N GLN A 115 -13.56 4.86 -3.70
CA GLN A 115 -13.47 4.94 -5.15
C GLN A 115 -12.47 3.93 -5.70
N ALA A 116 -12.86 3.21 -6.76
CA ALA A 116 -11.95 2.32 -7.47
C ALA A 116 -11.01 3.12 -8.39
N GLY A 117 -9.75 2.69 -8.48
CA GLY A 117 -8.79 3.20 -9.46
C GLY A 117 -8.82 2.39 -10.76
N ASN A 118 -9.99 1.94 -11.17
CA ASN A 118 -10.19 1.18 -12.39
C ASN A 118 -11.67 1.30 -12.79
N PRO A 119 -11.99 1.89 -13.97
CA PRO A 119 -13.36 2.11 -14.42
C PRO A 119 -14.21 0.84 -14.58
N ALA A 120 -13.57 -0.34 -14.67
CA ALA A 120 -14.27 -1.62 -14.72
C ALA A 120 -14.81 -2.07 -13.35
N TYR A 121 -14.48 -1.37 -12.27
CA TYR A 121 -14.87 -1.70 -10.91
C TYR A 121 -15.72 -0.57 -10.33
N PRO A 122 -16.89 -0.86 -9.72
CA PRO A 122 -17.73 0.18 -9.14
C PRO A 122 -17.13 0.73 -7.85
N ASP A 123 -17.46 1.99 -7.58
CA ASP A 123 -17.24 2.61 -6.27
C ASP A 123 -18.12 1.95 -5.20
N ILE A 124 -17.61 1.88 -3.98
CA ILE A 124 -18.36 1.36 -2.83
C ILE A 124 -18.80 2.55 -1.99
N THR A 125 -20.12 2.72 -1.85
CA THR A 125 -20.72 3.67 -0.93
C THR A 125 -21.42 2.87 0.16
N PRO A 126 -20.98 2.93 1.43
CA PRO A 126 -21.60 2.18 2.51
C PRO A 126 -23.05 2.57 2.65
N GLN A 127 -23.94 1.59 2.76
CA GLN A 127 -25.33 1.82 3.16
C GLN A 127 -25.44 1.95 4.68
N ASP A 128 -26.55 2.48 5.18
CA ASP A 128 -26.78 2.73 6.62
C ASP A 128 -26.65 1.46 7.50
N ASN A 129 -26.78 0.28 6.90
CA ASN A 129 -26.68 -1.03 7.57
C ASN A 129 -25.34 -1.74 7.34
N GLU A 130 -24.44 -1.19 6.54
CA GLU A 130 -23.14 -1.78 6.22
C GLU A 130 -22.05 -1.22 7.14
N THR A 131 -21.14 -2.11 7.53
CA THR A 131 -19.97 -1.75 8.31
C THR A 131 -18.83 -1.34 7.39
N LEU A 132 -18.40 -0.07 7.50
CA LEU A 132 -17.17 0.42 6.89
C LEU A 132 -16.18 0.83 7.98
N GLU A 133 -15.04 0.16 8.02
CA GLU A 133 -13.89 0.56 8.83
C GLU A 133 -12.72 0.94 7.92
N ILE A 134 -12.14 2.12 8.11
CA ILE A 134 -10.85 2.45 7.51
C ILE A 134 -9.76 1.83 8.37
N TRP A 135 -9.14 0.76 7.89
CA TRP A 135 -8.20 -0.03 8.65
C TRP A 135 -6.80 0.60 8.71
N GLY A 136 -6.37 1.24 7.62
CA GLY A 136 -5.08 1.94 7.54
C GLY A 136 -4.87 2.66 6.21
N VAL A 137 -3.83 3.50 6.15
CA VAL A 137 -3.46 4.28 4.96
C VAL A 137 -2.33 3.59 4.21
N VAL A 138 -2.45 3.47 2.89
CA VAL A 138 -1.39 2.95 2.03
C VAL A 138 -0.36 4.05 1.80
N THR A 139 0.89 3.82 2.23
CA THR A 139 1.99 4.81 2.12
C THR A 139 2.91 4.52 0.95
N SER A 140 2.99 3.27 0.49
CA SER A 140 3.90 2.87 -0.59
C SER A 140 3.42 1.61 -1.29
N CYS A 141 3.82 1.45 -2.55
CA CYS A 141 3.60 0.25 -3.36
C CYS A 141 4.94 -0.23 -3.92
N ILE A 142 5.23 -1.52 -3.76
CA ILE A 142 6.48 -2.17 -4.15
C ILE A 142 6.16 -3.18 -5.24
N LYS A 143 6.68 -2.90 -6.44
CA LYS A 143 6.56 -3.78 -7.60
C LYS A 143 7.82 -4.59 -7.78
N ARG A 144 7.66 -5.89 -7.97
CA ARG A 144 8.77 -6.79 -8.32
C ARG A 144 8.53 -7.38 -9.70
N PHE A 145 9.36 -6.99 -10.65
CA PHE A 145 9.32 -7.53 -12.00
C PHE A 145 9.88 -8.95 -12.06
N ALA A 146 9.49 -9.70 -13.11
CA ALA A 146 10.03 -11.03 -13.39
C ALA A 146 11.56 -10.99 -13.51
N ARG A 147 12.19 -12.10 -13.14
CA ARG A 147 13.64 -12.31 -13.25
C ARG A 147 13.97 -13.16 -14.46
#